data_AF-A0A9E3AAF2-F1
#
_entry.id   AF-A0A9E3AAF2-F1
#
_cell.length_a   1.000
_cell.length_b   1.000
_cell.length_c   1.000
_cell.angle_alpha   90.00
_cell.angle_beta   90.00
_cell.angle_gamma   90.00
#
_symmetry.space_group_name_H-M   'P 1'
#
loop_
_entity.id
_entity.type
_entity.pdbx_description
1 polymer ?
#
loop_
_entity_poly.entity_id
_entity_poly.type
_entity_poly.pdbx_seq_one_letter_code
_entity_poly.pdbx_strand_id
1 'polypeptide(L)'
;MTATLAGAQTGEVKPAPSPATQISEIPDKFVRREPQKDYLERIEMIPMRDGVRLYTVIVIPKSAKDAPIVLTRTPNGTNRYVSNNNPSMEALLPAADSEFARAGYIRVFQDVRGKYRSEGAFEETRPRRGPLNATNTDEATDAWDSIDWLVKNVPQSNGKVGMIGASSDGFTVAMALLDPHPALKAAVPEVPKVDNWMGDDWYHYGAFREAYLDFFAQMTGYRGAGSEVPHAAYDDYEVFLNAGSPGAYALANGFDQLGWWKKVVAHPAYDAFWQGYALDRQLAAHPSQVPTLWVQALWNQETIWGATHAWLALKAVGHESNNWLVLGPWHMSQENRVGWTIGPFKWPADTAEQFRHSMVMPFFNQYLRNGPLANLARATIYSPAEKRWQRFDSWPSACERGCRYPLKALYLQADFKLSFDSPTGLREGDSYVSDPSKPVPNWPRPVNFDDADSWRTQLVRDQRFVDGRPDVLTYVAEALSAPLKIEGAPIADLVATTTGTDEDFVVKLIDIYPPQYPMQPELGGYELPIGIDIFRGRYRTSFEHPSPIPANKAQRYRFPLPNQNYVFLPRHRIMVQIQSTLFPLYDRNPQTFVDNPLFPKPEDFRKATITLLRSADAASAVWLPVVPYEPGPDN
;
A
#
# COMPACT_ATOMS: atom_id res chain seq x y z
N MET A 1 -89.78 -10.39 -75.43
CA MET A 1 -89.10 -11.66 -75.10
C MET A 1 -88.02 -11.36 -74.08
N THR A 2 -88.06 -12.10 -73.00
CA THR A 2 -87.41 -11.95 -71.69
C THR A 2 -85.92 -12.28 -71.71
N ALA A 3 -85.07 -11.44 -71.11
CA ALA A 3 -83.77 -11.86 -70.57
C ALA A 3 -83.32 -10.89 -69.46
N THR A 4 -83.12 -11.46 -68.29
CA THR A 4 -82.85 -10.84 -66.99
C THR A 4 -81.38 -10.42 -66.88
N LEU A 5 -81.10 -9.21 -66.40
CA LEU A 5 -79.76 -8.75 -66.03
C LEU A 5 -79.29 -9.43 -64.74
N ALA A 6 -78.23 -10.24 -64.81
CA ALA A 6 -77.54 -10.82 -63.66
C ALA A 6 -76.28 -10.00 -63.33
N GLY A 7 -76.15 -9.62 -62.06
CA GLY A 7 -75.19 -8.66 -61.54
C GLY A 7 -73.74 -9.15 -61.49
N ALA A 8 -72.83 -8.16 -61.53
CA ALA A 8 -71.39 -8.34 -61.39
C ALA A 8 -71.02 -8.85 -59.99
N GLN A 9 -70.29 -9.97 -59.93
CA GLN A 9 -69.55 -10.38 -58.73
C GLN A 9 -68.17 -9.73 -58.75
N THR A 10 -67.99 -8.67 -57.97
CA THR A 10 -66.67 -8.19 -57.57
C THR A 10 -66.19 -9.05 -56.40
N GLY A 11 -65.01 -9.65 -56.52
CA GLY A 11 -64.41 -10.46 -55.46
C GLY A 11 -64.18 -9.63 -54.20
N GLU A 12 -64.82 -10.05 -53.10
CA GLU A 12 -64.42 -9.61 -51.76
C GLU A 12 -63.15 -10.36 -51.35
N VAL A 13 -62.03 -9.66 -51.43
CA VAL A 13 -60.83 -10.01 -50.66
C VAL A 13 -61.21 -9.82 -49.19
N LYS A 14 -61.28 -10.92 -48.42
CA LYS A 14 -61.37 -10.85 -46.95
C LYS A 14 -60.24 -9.95 -46.43
N PRO A 15 -60.52 -8.97 -45.55
CA PRO A 15 -59.46 -8.20 -44.93
C PRO A 15 -58.55 -9.15 -44.17
N ALA A 16 -57.24 -9.01 -44.37
CA ALA A 16 -56.25 -9.62 -43.50
C ALA A 16 -56.60 -9.25 -42.04
N PRO A 17 -56.43 -10.17 -41.07
CA PRO A 17 -56.62 -9.81 -39.67
C PRO A 17 -55.77 -8.58 -39.36
N SER A 18 -56.40 -7.55 -38.79
CA SER A 18 -55.71 -6.37 -38.25
C SER A 18 -54.52 -6.86 -37.42
N PRO A 19 -53.31 -6.25 -37.55
CA PRO A 19 -52.19 -6.63 -36.70
C PRO A 19 -52.70 -6.58 -35.27
N ALA A 20 -52.57 -7.72 -34.57
CA ALA A 20 -52.90 -7.84 -33.16
C ALA A 20 -52.37 -6.60 -32.48
N THR A 21 -53.25 -5.80 -31.86
CA THR A 21 -52.88 -4.61 -31.10
C THR A 21 -51.73 -5.03 -30.20
N GLN A 22 -50.51 -4.59 -30.50
CA GLN A 22 -49.37 -4.93 -29.69
C GLN A 22 -49.64 -4.34 -28.31
N ILE A 23 -49.96 -5.21 -27.35
CA ILE A 23 -50.10 -4.80 -25.96
C ILE A 23 -48.68 -4.52 -25.48
N SER A 24 -48.36 -3.24 -25.30
CA SER A 24 -47.11 -2.85 -24.66
C SER A 24 -47.24 -3.10 -23.16
N GLU A 25 -46.40 -3.98 -22.61
CA GLU A 25 -46.26 -4.14 -21.14
C GLU A 25 -45.54 -2.95 -20.49
N ILE A 26 -44.98 -2.04 -21.31
CA ILE A 26 -44.34 -0.81 -20.87
C ILE A 26 -45.41 0.29 -20.84
N PRO A 27 -45.73 0.87 -19.67
CA PRO A 27 -46.69 1.96 -19.59
C PRO A 27 -46.11 3.24 -20.21
N ASP A 28 -46.99 4.11 -20.73
CA ASP A 28 -46.60 5.41 -21.32
C ASP A 28 -45.75 6.28 -20.37
N LYS A 29 -45.93 6.08 -19.06
CA LYS A 29 -45.11 6.69 -18.01
C LYS A 29 -45.04 5.78 -16.80
N PHE A 30 -43.86 5.22 -16.54
CA PHE A 30 -43.55 4.58 -15.26
C PHE A 30 -42.86 5.59 -14.33
N VAL A 31 -43.46 5.84 -13.16
CA VAL A 31 -42.80 6.58 -12.08
C VAL A 31 -42.63 5.64 -10.91
N ARG A 32 -41.39 5.24 -10.64
CA ARG A 32 -41.06 4.44 -9.46
C ARG A 32 -41.26 5.29 -8.20
N ARG A 33 -41.92 4.73 -7.19
CA ARG A 33 -41.90 5.33 -5.84
C ARG A 33 -40.54 5.04 -5.22
N GLU A 34 -39.78 6.07 -4.91
CA GLU A 34 -38.50 5.93 -4.23
C GLU A 34 -38.72 5.70 -2.72
N PRO A 35 -37.98 4.78 -2.09
CA PRO A 35 -38.06 4.58 -0.65
C PRO A 35 -37.60 5.84 0.10
N GLN A 36 -38.15 6.06 1.30
CA GLN A 36 -37.69 7.15 2.15
C GLN A 36 -36.25 6.87 2.61
N LYS A 37 -35.32 7.74 2.19
CA LYS A 37 -33.93 7.70 2.65
C LYS A 37 -33.80 8.22 4.08
N ASP A 38 -32.91 7.69 4.91
CA ASP A 38 -32.58 8.20 6.25
C ASP A 38 -31.50 9.30 6.25
N TYR A 39 -31.02 9.67 5.05
CA TYR A 39 -30.05 10.73 4.80
C TYR A 39 -30.53 11.73 3.74
N LEU A 40 -29.77 12.82 3.62
CA LEU A 40 -29.77 13.78 2.53
C LEU A 40 -28.43 13.65 1.79
N GLU A 41 -28.48 13.61 0.47
CA GLU A 41 -27.29 13.67 -0.38
C GLU A 41 -27.25 15.04 -1.06
N ARG A 42 -26.12 15.73 -0.93
CA ARG A 42 -25.84 16.99 -1.64
C ARG A 42 -24.62 16.80 -2.51
N ILE A 43 -24.71 17.28 -3.74
CA ILE A 43 -23.60 17.32 -4.68
C ILE A 43 -23.25 18.79 -4.89
N GLU A 44 -21.99 19.13 -4.63
CA GLU A 44 -21.48 20.50 -4.69
C GLU A 44 -20.22 20.57 -5.54
N MET A 45 -20.08 21.64 -6.31
CA MET A 45 -18.85 21.97 -7.03
C MET A 45 -18.13 23.07 -6.24
N ILE A 46 -17.31 22.67 -5.27
CA ILE A 46 -16.69 23.59 -4.31
C ILE A 46 -15.58 24.38 -5.01
N PRO A 47 -15.64 25.72 -5.06
CA PRO A 47 -14.60 26.54 -5.69
C PRO A 47 -13.36 26.63 -4.80
N MET A 48 -12.20 26.34 -5.39
CA MET A 48 -10.89 26.58 -4.79
C MET A 48 -10.47 28.04 -4.99
N ARG A 49 -9.40 28.48 -4.33
CA ARG A 49 -8.87 29.85 -4.40
C ARG A 49 -8.46 30.32 -5.80
N ASP A 50 -8.21 29.40 -6.72
CA ASP A 50 -7.90 29.69 -8.13
C ASP A 50 -9.12 29.58 -9.07
N GLY A 51 -10.32 29.36 -8.51
CA GLY A 51 -11.57 29.28 -9.26
C GLY A 51 -11.89 27.90 -9.82
N VAL A 52 -10.96 26.94 -9.78
CA VAL A 52 -11.24 25.54 -10.13
C VAL A 52 -12.22 24.95 -9.12
N ARG A 53 -13.21 24.21 -9.60
CA ARG A 53 -14.22 23.60 -8.73
C ARG A 53 -14.02 22.10 -8.57
N LEU A 54 -14.07 21.64 -7.32
CA LEU A 54 -13.92 20.22 -6.98
C LEU A 54 -15.29 19.59 -6.69
N TYR A 55 -15.57 18.49 -7.38
CA TYR A 55 -16.79 17.72 -7.22
C TYR A 55 -16.81 17.03 -5.86
N THR A 56 -17.83 17.35 -5.07
CA THR A 56 -17.94 16.94 -3.68
C THR A 56 -19.31 16.36 -3.39
N VAL A 57 -19.35 15.14 -2.86
CA VAL A 57 -20.57 14.46 -2.38
C VAL A 57 -20.63 14.55 -0.87
N ILE A 58 -21.72 15.09 -0.34
CA ILE A 58 -21.97 15.32 1.08
C ILE A 58 -23.19 14.49 1.47
N VAL A 59 -22.98 13.48 2.32
CA VAL A 59 -24.02 12.60 2.84
C VAL A 59 -24.31 12.98 4.29
N ILE A 60 -25.51 13.47 4.54
CA ILE A 60 -25.94 14.09 5.81
C ILE A 60 -27.06 13.22 6.42
N PRO A 61 -26.89 12.64 7.62
CA PRO A 61 -27.99 11.96 8.31
C PRO A 61 -29.20 12.91 8.47
N LYS A 62 -30.44 12.46 8.25
CA LYS A 62 -31.62 13.34 8.39
C LYS A 62 -31.81 13.88 9.81
N SER A 63 -31.31 13.15 10.81
CA SER A 63 -31.29 13.55 12.22
C SER A 63 -30.14 14.49 12.57
N ALA A 64 -29.25 14.82 11.63
CA ALA A 64 -28.03 15.59 11.91
C ALA A 64 -28.35 17.02 12.38
N LYS A 65 -27.83 17.34 13.55
CA LYS A 65 -27.76 18.68 14.13
C LYS A 65 -26.45 18.79 14.89
N ASP A 66 -25.71 19.88 14.68
CA ASP A 66 -24.38 20.09 15.27
C ASP A 66 -23.47 18.86 15.06
N ALA A 67 -23.56 18.24 13.88
CA ALA A 67 -22.87 17.01 13.56
C ALA A 67 -21.43 17.29 13.06
N PRO A 68 -20.43 16.53 13.50
CA PRO A 68 -19.09 16.62 12.93
C PRO A 68 -19.04 16.11 11.48
N ILE A 69 -18.09 16.63 10.71
CA ILE A 69 -17.80 16.18 9.34
C ILE A 69 -16.58 15.28 9.33
N VAL A 70 -16.63 14.17 8.58
CA VAL A 70 -15.44 13.42 8.17
C VAL A 70 -15.27 13.56 6.65
N LEU A 71 -14.13 14.06 6.23
CA LEU A 71 -13.75 14.32 4.84
C LEU A 71 -12.73 13.30 4.35
N THR A 72 -12.96 12.81 3.12
CA THR A 72 -11.97 12.05 2.34
C THR A 72 -11.86 12.68 0.96
N ARG A 73 -10.63 12.98 0.54
CA ARG A 73 -10.33 13.45 -0.83
C ARG A 73 -9.70 12.29 -1.58
N THR A 74 -10.14 12.03 -2.80
CA THR A 74 -9.77 10.80 -3.52
C THR A 74 -9.51 11.03 -5.01
N PRO A 75 -8.48 10.43 -5.60
CA PRO A 75 -8.30 10.37 -7.04
C PRO A 75 -9.02 9.19 -7.69
N ASN A 76 -9.80 8.41 -6.93
CA ASN A 76 -10.42 7.14 -7.36
C ASN A 76 -11.94 7.24 -7.61
N GLY A 77 -12.48 8.45 -7.61
CA GLY A 77 -13.89 8.71 -7.90
C GLY A 77 -14.77 8.58 -6.66
N THR A 78 -15.56 9.60 -6.33
CA THR A 78 -16.49 9.54 -5.19
C THR A 78 -17.53 8.43 -5.32
N ASN A 79 -17.82 8.00 -6.55
CA ASN A 79 -18.74 6.89 -6.83
C ASN A 79 -18.25 5.56 -6.26
N ARG A 80 -16.96 5.40 -5.96
CA ARG A 80 -16.43 4.25 -5.21
C ARG A 80 -17.00 4.17 -3.79
N TYR A 81 -17.33 5.31 -3.21
CA TYR A 81 -17.79 5.44 -1.82
C TYR A 81 -19.31 5.55 -1.72
N VAL A 82 -19.94 6.10 -2.76
CA VAL A 82 -21.38 6.35 -2.83
C VAL A 82 -21.92 5.69 -4.11
N SER A 83 -21.85 4.35 -4.16
CA SER A 83 -22.21 3.54 -5.34
C SER A 83 -23.62 2.94 -5.28
N ASN A 84 -24.14 2.73 -4.07
CA ASN A 84 -25.32 1.90 -3.87
C ASN A 84 -26.58 2.76 -3.76
N ASN A 85 -27.62 2.51 -4.57
CA ASN A 85 -28.91 3.16 -4.35
C ASN A 85 -29.64 2.50 -3.17
N ASN A 86 -29.26 2.88 -1.94
CA ASN A 86 -29.82 2.34 -0.70
C ASN A 86 -30.54 3.45 0.09
N PRO A 87 -31.74 3.19 0.69
CA PRO A 87 -32.39 4.14 1.57
C PRO A 87 -31.69 4.36 2.91
N SER A 88 -30.85 3.45 3.38
CA SER A 88 -30.07 3.64 4.61
C SER A 88 -28.67 4.17 4.32
N MET A 89 -28.24 5.19 5.05
CA MET A 89 -26.90 5.77 4.98
C MET A 89 -25.82 4.76 5.32
N GLU A 90 -26.07 3.90 6.31
CA GLU A 90 -25.11 2.86 6.71
C GLU A 90 -24.83 1.87 5.57
N ALA A 91 -25.86 1.52 4.80
CA ALA A 91 -25.75 0.59 3.67
C ALA A 91 -25.43 1.29 2.33
N LEU A 92 -25.51 2.62 2.28
CA LEU A 92 -25.03 3.44 1.18
C LEU A 92 -23.49 3.50 1.17
N LEU A 93 -22.90 3.75 2.34
CA LEU A 93 -21.47 3.96 2.53
C LEU A 93 -20.70 2.62 2.58
N PRO A 94 -19.37 2.64 2.42
CA PRO A 94 -18.56 1.44 2.62
C PRO A 94 -18.68 0.89 4.04
N ALA A 95 -18.49 -0.41 4.22
CA ALA A 95 -18.58 -1.06 5.53
C ALA A 95 -17.64 -0.44 6.60
N ALA A 96 -16.48 0.09 6.20
CA ALA A 96 -15.59 0.80 7.10
C ALA A 96 -16.21 2.09 7.69
N ASP A 97 -17.13 2.71 6.96
CA ASP A 97 -17.79 3.96 7.35
C ASP A 97 -19.12 3.73 8.05
N SER A 98 -19.55 2.49 8.25
CA SER A 98 -20.80 2.15 8.95
C SER A 98 -20.84 2.75 10.36
N GLU A 99 -19.71 2.82 11.06
CA GLU A 99 -19.63 3.41 12.40
C GLU A 99 -19.85 4.93 12.38
N PHE A 100 -19.31 5.63 11.37
CA PHE A 100 -19.57 7.06 11.17
C PHE A 100 -21.06 7.30 10.88
N ALA A 101 -21.66 6.47 10.02
CA ALA A 101 -23.09 6.55 9.71
C ALA A 101 -23.96 6.36 10.97
N ARG A 102 -23.74 5.27 11.73
CA ARG A 102 -24.46 4.98 12.97
C ARG A 102 -24.28 6.05 14.03
N ALA A 103 -23.08 6.62 14.14
CA ALA A 103 -22.77 7.67 15.09
C ALA A 103 -23.26 9.06 14.65
N GLY A 104 -23.89 9.19 13.48
CA GLY A 104 -24.45 10.45 12.99
C GLY A 104 -23.37 11.48 12.62
N TYR A 105 -22.29 11.03 11.98
CA TYR A 105 -21.34 11.93 11.31
C TYR A 105 -21.88 12.33 9.93
N ILE A 106 -21.53 13.53 9.49
CA ILE A 106 -21.67 13.92 8.09
C ILE A 106 -20.48 13.37 7.33
N ARG A 107 -20.72 12.63 6.25
CA ARG A 107 -19.65 12.04 5.44
C ARG A 107 -19.47 12.79 4.13
N VAL A 108 -18.23 13.17 3.83
CA VAL A 108 -17.88 13.94 2.63
C VAL A 108 -16.81 13.22 1.85
N PHE A 109 -17.08 13.01 0.56
CA PHE A 109 -16.10 12.53 -0.42
C PHE A 109 -15.91 13.58 -1.50
N GLN A 110 -14.67 13.84 -1.86
CA GLN A 110 -14.34 14.83 -2.89
C GLN A 110 -13.38 14.22 -3.90
N ASP A 111 -13.70 14.37 -5.19
CA ASP A 111 -12.75 14.07 -6.26
C ASP A 111 -11.62 15.11 -6.21
N VAL A 112 -10.36 14.67 -6.16
CA VAL A 112 -9.23 15.60 -6.22
C VAL A 112 -9.18 16.33 -7.56
N ARG A 113 -8.42 17.42 -7.60
CA ARG A 113 -8.24 18.24 -8.80
C ARG A 113 -7.86 17.40 -10.01
N GLY A 114 -8.56 17.63 -11.12
CA GLY A 114 -8.27 17.01 -12.40
C GLY A 114 -8.75 15.55 -12.56
N LYS A 115 -9.38 14.96 -11.53
CA LYS A 115 -9.91 13.60 -11.58
C LYS A 115 -11.43 13.58 -11.58
N TYR A 116 -11.98 12.57 -12.25
CA TYR A 116 -13.40 12.29 -12.41
C TYR A 116 -14.21 13.55 -12.75
N ARG A 117 -15.04 14.02 -11.81
CA ARG A 117 -15.95 15.15 -12.05
C ARG A 117 -15.36 16.49 -11.61
N SER A 118 -14.20 16.50 -10.98
CA SER A 118 -13.48 17.72 -10.62
C SER A 118 -12.81 18.39 -11.83
N GLU A 119 -12.81 19.72 -11.81
CA GLU A 119 -12.15 20.55 -12.81
C GLU A 119 -10.62 20.58 -12.59
N GLY A 120 -9.90 21.32 -13.42
CA GLY A 120 -8.44 21.49 -13.32
C GLY A 120 -7.63 20.36 -13.97
N ALA A 121 -6.32 20.40 -13.72
CA ALA A 121 -5.35 19.44 -14.23
C ALA A 121 -4.89 18.49 -13.11
N PHE A 122 -4.79 17.20 -13.44
CA PHE A 122 -4.33 16.18 -12.51
C PHE A 122 -2.81 16.04 -12.58
N GLU A 123 -2.20 15.83 -11.42
CA GLU A 123 -0.80 15.47 -11.27
C GLU A 123 -0.71 14.37 -10.21
N GLU A 124 -0.16 13.21 -10.56
CA GLU A 124 -0.01 12.08 -9.64
C GLU A 124 0.82 12.51 -8.43
N THR A 125 0.30 12.27 -7.23
CA THR A 125 0.91 12.70 -5.96
C THR A 125 1.36 14.17 -5.95
N ARG A 126 0.52 15.06 -6.51
CA ARG A 126 0.82 16.49 -6.75
C ARG A 126 1.66 17.12 -5.63
N PRO A 127 2.89 17.59 -5.91
CA PRO A 127 3.82 18.02 -4.89
C PRO A 127 3.35 19.34 -4.26
N ARG A 128 3.77 19.55 -3.01
CA ARG A 128 3.55 20.81 -2.28
C ARG A 128 4.13 21.98 -3.06
N ARG A 129 3.49 23.15 -2.98
CA ARG A 129 4.02 24.40 -3.52
C ARG A 129 5.46 24.60 -3.06
N GLY A 130 6.34 24.89 -4.01
CA GLY A 130 7.78 24.91 -3.81
C GLY A 130 8.55 24.65 -5.10
N PRO A 131 9.80 24.14 -5.03
CA PRO A 131 10.64 23.92 -6.21
C PRO A 131 10.02 23.04 -7.29
N LEU A 132 9.18 22.06 -6.91
CA LEU A 132 8.53 21.13 -7.83
C LEU A 132 7.12 21.56 -8.26
N ASN A 133 6.54 22.58 -7.61
CA ASN A 133 5.23 23.14 -7.93
C ASN A 133 5.25 24.65 -7.73
N ALA A 134 5.45 25.39 -8.83
CA ALA A 134 5.46 26.85 -8.83
C ALA A 134 4.07 27.50 -8.86
N THR A 135 2.98 26.70 -8.84
CA THR A 135 1.61 27.23 -8.84
C THR A 135 1.20 27.71 -7.45
N ASN A 136 0.08 28.43 -7.37
CA ASN A 136 -0.46 28.90 -6.09
C ASN A 136 -1.33 27.84 -5.37
N THR A 137 -1.42 26.62 -5.92
CA THR A 137 -2.28 25.54 -5.42
C THR A 137 -1.54 24.20 -5.32
N ASP A 138 -1.88 23.42 -4.31
CA ASP A 138 -1.49 22.02 -4.12
C ASP A 138 -2.61 21.28 -3.37
N GLU A 139 -2.39 20.01 -3.01
CA GLU A 139 -3.39 19.24 -2.26
C GLU A 139 -3.67 19.81 -0.86
N ALA A 140 -2.72 20.52 -0.24
CA ALA A 140 -2.92 21.15 1.06
C ALA A 140 -3.86 22.36 0.93
N THR A 141 -3.66 23.21 -0.07
CA THR A 141 -4.55 24.35 -0.34
C THR A 141 -5.94 23.90 -0.76
N ASP A 142 -6.05 22.86 -1.59
CA ASP A 142 -7.34 22.35 -2.03
C ASP A 142 -8.11 21.73 -0.85
N ALA A 143 -7.42 21.05 0.07
CA ALA A 143 -8.02 20.59 1.32
C ALA A 143 -8.45 21.76 2.22
N TRP A 144 -7.62 22.80 2.32
CA TRP A 144 -7.92 24.00 3.11
C TRP A 144 -9.19 24.68 2.63
N ASP A 145 -9.29 24.96 1.33
CA ASP A 145 -10.44 25.65 0.72
C ASP A 145 -11.71 24.80 0.82
N SER A 146 -11.58 23.48 0.69
CA SER A 146 -12.68 22.54 0.87
C SER A 146 -13.22 22.55 2.30
N ILE A 147 -12.34 22.51 3.30
CA ILE A 147 -12.74 22.55 4.71
C ILE A 147 -13.38 23.90 5.05
N ASP A 148 -12.80 25.01 4.60
CA ASP A 148 -13.35 26.36 4.80
C ASP A 148 -14.77 26.49 4.22
N TRP A 149 -14.98 25.95 3.02
CA TRP A 149 -16.30 25.94 2.40
C TRP A 149 -17.29 25.08 3.21
N LEU A 150 -16.90 23.87 3.60
CA LEU A 150 -17.77 22.93 4.32
C LEU A 150 -18.29 23.52 5.63
N VAL A 151 -17.42 24.15 6.42
CA VAL A 151 -17.82 24.70 7.72
C VAL A 151 -18.70 25.95 7.61
N LYS A 152 -18.74 26.60 6.43
CA LYS A 152 -19.61 27.76 6.15
C LYS A 152 -20.93 27.38 5.47
N ASN A 153 -20.99 26.25 4.77
CA ASN A 153 -22.09 25.92 3.84
C ASN A 153 -22.86 24.63 4.18
N VAL A 154 -22.47 23.92 5.24
CA VAL A 154 -23.19 22.74 5.75
C VAL A 154 -23.82 23.09 7.10
N PRO A 155 -25.04 23.65 7.14
CA PRO A 155 -25.63 24.19 8.38
C PRO A 155 -25.97 23.13 9.44
N GLN A 156 -26.04 21.85 9.05
CA GLN A 156 -26.20 20.73 9.99
C GLN A 156 -24.90 20.41 10.76
N SER A 157 -23.78 21.00 10.35
CA SER A 157 -22.45 20.75 10.91
C SER A 157 -22.19 21.57 12.18
N ASN A 158 -21.34 21.05 13.07
CA ASN A 158 -20.77 21.83 14.18
C ASN A 158 -19.49 22.60 13.81
N GLY A 159 -19.11 22.61 12.53
CA GLY A 159 -17.93 23.32 12.03
C GLY A 159 -16.60 22.64 12.35
N LYS A 160 -16.59 21.38 12.80
CA LYS A 160 -15.36 20.59 13.00
C LYS A 160 -15.25 19.48 11.96
N VAL A 161 -14.05 19.37 11.39
CA VAL A 161 -13.74 18.40 10.33
C VAL A 161 -12.64 17.46 10.81
N GLY A 162 -12.85 16.16 10.62
CA GLY A 162 -11.79 15.15 10.63
C GLY A 162 -11.48 14.71 9.20
N MET A 163 -10.24 14.29 8.95
CA MET A 163 -9.84 13.68 7.67
C MET A 163 -9.36 12.25 7.87
N ILE A 164 -9.80 11.35 6.99
CA ILE A 164 -9.41 9.94 6.97
C ILE A 164 -9.33 9.45 5.52
N GLY A 165 -8.47 8.48 5.25
CA GLY A 165 -8.37 7.84 3.94
C GLY A 165 -7.16 6.93 3.84
N ALA A 166 -7.28 5.92 2.98
CA ALA A 166 -6.24 4.93 2.72
C ALA A 166 -5.47 5.20 1.43
N SER A 167 -4.17 4.84 1.37
CA SER A 167 -3.35 4.91 0.15
C SER A 167 -3.26 6.34 -0.41
N SER A 168 -3.68 6.56 -1.66
CA SER A 168 -3.77 7.89 -2.28
C SER A 168 -4.68 8.85 -1.49
N ASP A 169 -5.74 8.33 -0.87
CA ASP A 169 -6.60 9.15 -0.03
C ASP A 169 -5.87 9.53 1.26
N GLY A 170 -5.07 8.62 1.81
CA GLY A 170 -4.18 8.87 2.95
C GLY A 170 -3.08 9.88 2.64
N PHE A 171 -2.55 9.88 1.41
CA PHE A 171 -1.66 10.93 0.91
C PHE A 171 -2.34 12.31 0.96
N THR A 172 -3.62 12.42 0.58
CA THR A 172 -4.33 13.71 0.69
C THR A 172 -4.51 14.17 2.14
N VAL A 173 -4.66 13.23 3.08
CA VAL A 173 -4.69 13.55 4.53
C VAL A 173 -3.33 14.06 4.98
N ALA A 174 -2.23 13.38 4.61
CA ALA A 174 -0.87 13.79 4.93
C ALA A 174 -0.53 15.17 4.34
N MET A 175 -0.94 15.44 3.09
CA MET A 175 -0.78 16.76 2.47
C MET A 175 -1.53 17.86 3.21
N ALA A 176 -2.78 17.59 3.63
CA ALA A 176 -3.57 18.56 4.40
C ALA A 176 -2.91 18.95 5.74
N LEU A 177 -2.08 18.08 6.32
CA LEU A 177 -1.34 18.37 7.56
C LEU A 177 -0.21 19.40 7.37
N LEU A 178 0.26 19.66 6.15
CA LEU A 178 1.35 20.61 5.89
C LEU A 178 0.91 22.09 6.00
N ASP A 179 -0.38 22.38 5.84
CA ASP A 179 -0.99 23.70 6.02
C ASP A 179 -2.48 23.55 6.37
N PRO A 180 -2.80 23.04 7.58
CA PRO A 180 -4.16 22.62 7.91
C PRO A 180 -5.08 23.81 8.16
N HIS A 181 -6.31 23.75 7.63
CA HIS A 181 -7.36 24.71 8.01
C HIS A 181 -7.66 24.61 9.51
N PRO A 182 -7.92 25.71 10.25
CA PRO A 182 -8.18 25.67 11.69
C PRO A 182 -9.34 24.75 12.12
N ALA A 183 -10.28 24.46 11.24
CA ALA A 183 -11.38 23.53 11.48
C ALA A 183 -11.02 22.04 11.32
N LEU A 184 -9.84 21.71 10.80
CA LEU A 184 -9.31 20.35 10.82
C LEU A 184 -8.86 20.02 12.24
N LYS A 185 -9.59 19.15 12.95
CA LYS A 185 -9.35 18.87 14.37
C LYS A 185 -8.75 17.49 14.63
N ALA A 186 -8.77 16.59 13.66
CA ALA A 186 -8.18 15.27 13.76
C ALA A 186 -7.87 14.71 12.35
N ALA A 187 -6.80 13.93 12.24
CA ALA A 187 -6.40 13.28 11.00
C ALA A 187 -6.05 11.80 11.23
N VAL A 188 -6.47 10.93 10.31
CA VAL A 188 -6.16 9.49 10.31
C VAL A 188 -5.66 9.11 8.91
N PRO A 189 -4.39 9.40 8.57
CA PRO A 189 -3.79 8.90 7.34
C PRO A 189 -3.54 7.39 7.45
N GLU A 190 -4.25 6.61 6.66
CA GLU A 190 -4.16 5.15 6.63
C GLU A 190 -3.30 4.71 5.46
N VAL A 191 -2.29 3.88 5.72
CA VAL A 191 -1.35 3.35 4.72
C VAL A 191 -1.01 4.40 3.63
N PRO A 192 -0.61 5.63 4.03
CA PRO A 192 -0.49 6.75 3.10
C PRO A 192 0.72 6.57 2.20
N LYS A 193 0.64 7.05 0.96
CA LYS A 193 1.84 7.27 0.15
C LYS A 193 2.63 8.44 0.75
N VAL A 194 3.89 8.21 1.08
CA VAL A 194 4.75 9.23 1.74
C VAL A 194 6.08 9.36 1.00
N ASP A 195 6.75 8.25 0.70
CA ASP A 195 7.98 8.23 -0.09
C ASP A 195 7.95 7.07 -1.08
N ASN A 196 7.46 7.38 -2.27
CA ASN A 196 7.30 6.39 -3.32
C ASN A 196 8.61 5.88 -3.94
N TRP A 197 9.75 6.44 -3.58
CA TRP A 197 11.04 5.95 -4.07
C TRP A 197 11.75 5.07 -3.02
N MET A 198 11.63 5.43 -1.74
CA MET A 198 12.28 4.69 -0.66
C MET A 198 11.62 3.34 -0.39
N GLY A 199 10.28 3.26 -0.37
CA GLY A 199 9.60 2.00 -0.07
C GLY A 199 8.06 2.06 -0.08
N ASP A 200 7.48 2.95 -0.88
CA ASP A 200 6.05 2.89 -1.21
C ASP A 200 5.86 2.43 -2.68
N ASP A 201 4.88 2.96 -3.39
CA ASP A 201 4.32 2.29 -4.58
C ASP A 201 5.26 2.10 -5.77
N TRP A 202 6.22 3.02 -6.01
CA TRP A 202 6.96 3.05 -7.28
C TRP A 202 8.31 2.34 -7.20
N TYR A 203 9.01 2.49 -6.08
CA TYR A 203 10.28 1.82 -5.85
C TYR A 203 10.42 1.39 -4.39
N HIS A 204 11.23 0.35 -4.19
CA HIS A 204 11.81 0.02 -2.88
C HIS A 204 13.33 0.08 -2.99
N TYR A 205 13.96 0.98 -2.23
CA TYR A 205 15.39 1.27 -2.27
C TYR A 205 15.96 1.35 -3.70
N GLY A 206 15.19 1.97 -4.60
CA GLY A 206 15.54 2.18 -6.01
C GLY A 206 15.25 1.01 -6.95
N ALA A 207 14.73 -0.13 -6.48
CA ALA A 207 14.18 -1.19 -7.34
C ALA A 207 12.78 -0.81 -7.83
N PHE A 208 12.55 -0.76 -9.15
CA PHE A 208 11.30 -0.26 -9.72
C PHE A 208 10.21 -1.34 -9.69
N ARG A 209 9.00 -0.94 -9.28
CA ARG A 209 7.84 -1.84 -9.16
C ARG A 209 7.07 -1.86 -10.47
N GLU A 210 7.54 -2.67 -11.42
CA GLU A 210 6.96 -2.73 -12.77
C GLU A 210 5.49 -3.18 -12.79
N ALA A 211 5.04 -3.88 -11.74
CA ALA A 211 3.63 -4.19 -11.49
C ALA A 211 2.68 -2.97 -11.51
N TYR A 212 3.21 -1.74 -11.32
CA TYR A 212 2.40 -0.51 -11.33
C TYR A 212 2.36 0.20 -12.69
N LEU A 213 3.02 -0.31 -13.73
CA LEU A 213 3.01 0.34 -15.05
C LEU A 213 1.58 0.49 -15.59
N ASP A 214 0.74 -0.52 -15.41
CA ASP A 214 -0.67 -0.44 -15.82
C ASP A 214 -1.45 0.55 -14.96
N PHE A 215 -1.17 0.59 -13.66
CA PHE A 215 -1.74 1.59 -12.77
C PHE A 215 -1.36 3.03 -13.19
N PHE A 216 -0.14 3.27 -13.67
CA PHE A 216 0.27 4.59 -14.17
C PHE A 216 -0.63 5.02 -15.33
N ALA A 217 -0.87 4.11 -16.28
CA ALA A 217 -1.72 4.37 -17.43
C ALA A 217 -3.17 4.61 -17.02
N GLN A 218 -3.70 3.77 -16.14
CA GLN A 218 -5.07 3.90 -15.63
C GLN A 218 -5.30 5.22 -14.89
N MET A 219 -4.35 5.64 -14.06
CA MET A 219 -4.50 6.85 -13.24
C MET A 219 -4.22 8.13 -14.01
N THR A 220 -3.19 8.14 -14.86
CA THR A 220 -2.66 9.38 -15.47
C THR A 220 -3.03 9.54 -16.94
N GLY A 221 -3.50 8.48 -17.60
CA GLY A 221 -4.01 8.54 -18.98
C GLY A 221 -5.44 9.06 -19.09
N TYR A 222 -6.20 9.06 -17.99
CA TYR A 222 -7.64 9.34 -18.01
C TYR A 222 -8.07 10.28 -16.88
N ARG A 223 -8.98 11.22 -17.21
CA ARG A 223 -9.66 12.03 -16.17
C ARG A 223 -10.52 11.14 -15.27
N GLY A 224 -11.37 10.30 -15.87
CA GLY A 224 -12.24 9.36 -15.15
C GLY A 224 -11.55 8.04 -14.80
N ALA A 225 -12.34 6.96 -14.78
CA ALA A 225 -11.81 5.61 -14.65
C ALA A 225 -10.90 5.27 -15.84
N GLY A 226 -9.77 4.63 -15.56
CA GLY A 226 -8.87 4.12 -16.59
C GLY A 226 -9.42 2.87 -17.28
N SER A 227 -8.84 2.53 -18.43
CA SER A 227 -9.07 1.26 -19.10
C SER A 227 -8.03 0.23 -18.64
N GLU A 228 -8.44 -1.04 -18.57
CA GLU A 228 -7.51 -2.16 -18.42
C GLU A 228 -6.51 -2.20 -19.59
N VAL A 229 -5.29 -2.64 -19.29
CA VAL A 229 -4.22 -2.81 -20.29
C VAL A 229 -4.28 -4.26 -20.76
N PRO A 230 -4.51 -4.53 -22.05
CA PRO A 230 -4.64 -5.90 -22.52
C PRO A 230 -3.29 -6.61 -22.51
N HIS A 231 -3.21 -7.73 -21.81
CA HIS A 231 -2.01 -8.56 -21.77
C HIS A 231 -2.02 -9.67 -22.82
N ALA A 232 -0.86 -9.98 -23.37
CA ALA A 232 -0.69 -11.03 -24.38
C ALA A 232 -0.69 -12.45 -23.78
N ALA A 233 -0.55 -12.58 -22.46
CA ALA A 233 -0.56 -13.84 -21.72
C ALA A 233 -1.29 -13.67 -20.38
N TYR A 234 -1.74 -14.77 -19.78
CA TYR A 234 -2.34 -14.77 -18.44
C TYR A 234 -1.30 -14.63 -17.32
N ASP A 235 -0.06 -15.01 -17.61
CA ASP A 235 1.04 -14.99 -16.65
C ASP A 235 1.88 -13.73 -16.84
N ASP A 236 1.77 -12.78 -15.93
CA ASP A 236 2.55 -11.53 -15.92
C ASP A 236 4.05 -11.79 -15.93
N TYR A 237 4.50 -12.91 -15.35
CA TYR A 237 5.89 -13.31 -15.46
C TYR A 237 6.31 -13.43 -16.93
N GLU A 238 5.47 -14.01 -17.78
CA GLU A 238 5.74 -14.13 -19.21
C GLU A 238 5.59 -12.78 -19.92
N VAL A 239 4.57 -12.00 -19.57
CA VAL A 239 4.30 -10.68 -20.16
C VAL A 239 5.51 -9.76 -20.02
N PHE A 240 5.99 -9.55 -18.79
CA PHE A 240 7.11 -8.63 -18.54
C PHE A 240 8.45 -9.21 -19.00
N LEU A 241 8.65 -10.53 -18.91
CA LEU A 241 9.90 -11.16 -19.36
C LEU A 241 10.07 -11.03 -20.87
N ASN A 242 8.99 -11.20 -21.62
CA ASN A 242 8.97 -11.03 -23.08
C ASN A 242 9.13 -9.57 -23.50
N ALA A 243 8.61 -8.62 -22.72
CA ALA A 243 8.80 -7.20 -22.97
C ALA A 243 10.27 -6.76 -22.80
N GLY A 244 11.03 -7.45 -21.94
CA GLY A 244 12.46 -7.20 -21.73
C GLY A 244 12.74 -6.20 -20.63
N SER A 245 12.32 -4.94 -20.78
CA SER A 245 12.51 -3.91 -19.76
C SER A 245 11.23 -3.12 -19.49
N PRO A 246 11.12 -2.44 -18.33
CA PRO A 246 10.01 -1.53 -18.05
C PRO A 246 9.81 -0.48 -19.16
N GLY A 247 10.91 0.07 -19.69
CA GLY A 247 10.90 1.03 -20.78
C GLY A 247 10.36 0.45 -22.10
N ALA A 248 10.73 -0.80 -22.42
CA ALA A 248 10.21 -1.48 -23.60
C ALA A 248 8.72 -1.81 -23.46
N TYR A 249 8.27 -2.28 -22.28
CA TYR A 249 6.86 -2.49 -21.98
C TYR A 249 6.04 -1.19 -22.11
N ALA A 250 6.54 -0.12 -21.49
CA ALA A 250 5.91 1.20 -21.52
C ALA A 250 5.80 1.73 -22.97
N LEU A 251 6.86 1.61 -23.77
CA LEU A 251 6.83 2.04 -25.18
C LEU A 251 5.83 1.21 -26.00
N ALA A 252 5.80 -0.11 -25.82
CA ALA A 252 4.88 -1.00 -26.55
C ALA A 252 3.40 -0.68 -26.28
N ASN A 253 3.09 -0.17 -25.09
CA ASN A 253 1.74 0.22 -24.67
C ASN A 253 1.46 1.73 -24.81
N GLY A 254 2.40 2.50 -25.38
CA GLY A 254 2.25 3.95 -25.59
C GLY A 254 2.24 4.77 -24.30
N PHE A 255 2.89 4.29 -23.23
CA PHE A 255 2.99 5.00 -21.94
C PHE A 255 4.06 6.10 -21.99
N ASP A 256 4.93 6.11 -22.99
CA ASP A 256 5.90 7.16 -23.29
C ASP A 256 5.24 8.54 -23.52
N GLN A 257 3.94 8.59 -23.80
CA GLN A 257 3.18 9.84 -23.86
C GLN A 257 2.76 10.40 -22.49
N LEU A 258 2.72 9.57 -21.44
CA LEU A 258 2.20 9.94 -20.13
C LEU A 258 3.17 10.86 -19.38
N GLY A 259 2.67 11.99 -18.89
CA GLY A 259 3.49 12.98 -18.19
C GLY A 259 4.14 12.42 -16.92
N TRP A 260 3.46 11.53 -16.21
CA TRP A 260 4.02 10.88 -15.01
C TRP A 260 5.16 9.92 -15.36
N TRP A 261 4.97 9.05 -16.34
CA TRP A 261 6.02 8.13 -16.80
C TRP A 261 7.28 8.88 -17.25
N LYS A 262 7.13 9.98 -17.99
CA LYS A 262 8.28 10.84 -18.38
C LYS A 262 9.08 11.35 -17.18
N LYS A 263 8.42 11.71 -16.07
CA LYS A 263 9.09 12.13 -14.83
C LYS A 263 9.83 10.96 -14.18
N VAL A 264 9.18 9.81 -14.04
CA VAL A 264 9.78 8.59 -13.47
C VAL A 264 11.05 8.19 -14.26
N VAL A 265 10.97 8.23 -15.60
CA VAL A 265 12.10 7.95 -16.49
C VAL A 265 13.25 8.93 -16.32
N ALA A 266 12.95 10.22 -16.14
CA ALA A 266 13.96 11.27 -15.98
C ALA A 266 14.67 11.20 -14.61
N HIS A 267 14.04 10.56 -13.62
CA HIS A 267 14.48 10.54 -12.23
C HIS A 267 14.57 9.09 -11.70
N PRO A 268 15.44 8.21 -12.23
CA PRO A 268 15.53 6.83 -11.76
C PRO A 268 16.22 6.70 -10.39
N ALA A 269 17.05 7.68 -10.01
CA ALA A 269 17.73 7.78 -8.71
C ALA A 269 16.97 8.70 -7.77
N TYR A 270 17.27 8.67 -6.46
CA TYR A 270 16.63 9.51 -5.43
C TYR A 270 17.17 10.95 -5.43
N ASP A 271 17.05 11.62 -6.56
CA ASP A 271 17.50 13.00 -6.74
C ASP A 271 16.51 14.02 -6.14
N ALA A 272 16.75 15.30 -6.42
CA ALA A 272 15.93 16.41 -5.92
C ALA A 272 14.43 16.27 -6.26
N PHE A 273 14.06 15.53 -7.31
CA PHE A 273 12.67 15.23 -7.62
C PHE A 273 12.06 14.39 -6.50
N TRP A 274 12.54 13.18 -6.25
CA TRP A 274 11.96 12.31 -5.21
C TRP A 274 12.14 12.86 -3.80
N GLN A 275 13.27 13.48 -3.51
CA GLN A 275 13.51 14.13 -2.21
C GLN A 275 12.49 15.26 -1.95
N GLY A 276 12.01 15.94 -2.99
CA GLY A 276 10.96 16.95 -2.89
C GLY A 276 9.53 16.40 -2.83
N TYR A 277 9.32 15.10 -3.11
CA TYR A 277 8.04 14.40 -2.90
C TYR A 277 7.95 13.72 -1.53
N ALA A 278 9.09 13.45 -0.88
CA ALA A 278 9.17 12.76 0.42
C ALA A 278 8.42 13.51 1.53
N LEU A 279 7.22 13.04 1.88
CA LEU A 279 6.33 13.74 2.81
C LEU A 279 6.75 13.60 4.27
N ASP A 280 7.41 12.51 4.66
CA ASP A 280 7.95 12.32 6.01
C ASP A 280 8.92 13.45 6.39
N ARG A 281 9.81 13.82 5.46
CA ARG A 281 10.74 14.95 5.60
C ARG A 281 10.00 16.28 5.69
N GLN A 282 9.00 16.49 4.84
CA GLN A 282 8.23 17.74 4.82
C GLN A 282 7.38 17.93 6.07
N LEU A 283 6.75 16.85 6.56
CA LEU A 283 5.98 16.84 7.79
C LEU A 283 6.86 17.11 9.00
N ALA A 284 8.07 16.54 9.06
CA ALA A 284 9.02 16.84 10.12
C ALA A 284 9.56 18.28 10.06
N ALA A 285 9.71 18.84 8.86
CA ALA A 285 10.12 20.25 8.68
C ALA A 285 8.99 21.25 8.98
N HIS A 286 7.73 20.84 8.81
CA HIS A 286 6.53 21.65 9.02
C HIS A 286 5.49 20.90 9.87
N PRO A 287 5.80 20.58 11.13
CA PRO A 287 4.98 19.68 11.92
C PRO A 287 3.66 20.34 12.33
N SER A 288 2.57 19.63 12.05
CA SER A 288 1.22 20.05 12.38
C SER A 288 0.89 19.93 13.86
N GLN A 289 0.02 20.82 14.35
CA GLN A 289 -0.60 20.71 15.68
C GLN A 289 -1.87 19.86 15.66
N VAL A 290 -2.37 19.47 14.47
CA VAL A 290 -3.54 18.61 14.34
C VAL A 290 -3.23 17.23 14.95
N PRO A 291 -4.02 16.74 15.93
CA PRO A 291 -3.92 15.38 16.43
C PRO A 291 -3.98 14.37 15.29
N THR A 292 -2.99 13.50 15.18
CA THR A 292 -2.86 12.57 14.04
C THR A 292 -2.64 11.13 14.48
N LEU A 293 -3.48 10.22 13.99
CA LEU A 293 -3.36 8.77 14.17
C LEU A 293 -2.84 8.15 12.87
N TRP A 294 -1.55 7.84 12.82
CA TRP A 294 -0.91 7.20 11.68
C TRP A 294 -1.21 5.70 11.69
N VAL A 295 -1.67 5.15 10.58
CA VAL A 295 -2.09 3.74 10.51
C VAL A 295 -1.34 3.03 9.39
N GLN A 296 -0.82 1.85 9.68
CA GLN A 296 -0.06 1.05 8.73
C GLN A 296 -0.37 -0.44 8.91
N ALA A 297 -0.18 -1.21 7.85
CA ALA A 297 -0.32 -2.66 7.83
C ALA A 297 1.04 -3.34 7.97
N LEU A 298 1.14 -4.39 8.82
CA LEU A 298 2.38 -5.16 9.05
C LEU A 298 2.85 -5.93 7.81
N TRP A 299 1.93 -6.35 6.94
CA TRP A 299 2.20 -6.99 5.64
C TRP A 299 1.65 -6.16 4.49
N ASN A 300 1.99 -4.87 4.48
CA ASN A 300 1.61 -3.98 3.37
C ASN A 300 2.52 -4.21 2.15
N GLN A 301 1.93 -4.69 1.06
CA GLN A 301 2.64 -4.94 -0.19
C GLN A 301 2.86 -3.68 -1.04
N GLU A 302 2.22 -2.55 -0.71
CA GLU A 302 2.17 -1.33 -1.52
C GLU A 302 2.92 -0.16 -0.88
N THR A 303 2.50 0.26 0.31
CA THR A 303 3.01 1.48 0.98
C THR A 303 3.62 1.14 2.34
N ILE A 304 4.67 0.31 2.37
CA ILE A 304 5.25 -0.17 3.64
C ILE A 304 6.08 0.90 4.37
N TRP A 305 6.54 1.93 3.66
CA TRP A 305 7.31 3.04 4.21
C TRP A 305 6.42 4.06 4.93
N GLY A 306 5.42 4.55 4.20
CA GLY A 306 4.30 5.41 4.57
C GLY A 306 4.22 5.94 6.00
N ALA A 307 3.23 5.43 6.72
CA ALA A 307 2.80 5.97 8.01
C ALA A 307 3.85 5.78 9.12
N THR A 308 4.61 4.68 9.09
CA THR A 308 5.63 4.43 10.12
C THR A 308 6.79 5.43 10.01
N HIS A 309 7.27 5.73 8.81
CA HIS A 309 8.37 6.69 8.63
C HIS A 309 7.92 8.13 8.88
N ALA A 310 6.71 8.51 8.48
CA ALA A 310 6.15 9.83 8.82
C ALA A 310 6.02 10.02 10.35
N TRP A 311 5.51 9.01 11.07
CA TRP A 311 5.42 9.06 12.52
C TRP A 311 6.80 9.12 13.20
N LEU A 312 7.77 8.31 12.74
CA LEU A 312 9.15 8.34 13.27
C LEU A 312 9.85 9.68 13.00
N ALA A 313 9.64 10.28 11.83
CA ALA A 313 10.20 11.59 11.49
C ALA A 313 9.64 12.69 12.40
N LEU A 314 8.32 12.70 12.64
CA LEU A 314 7.66 13.62 13.58
C LEU A 314 8.12 13.40 15.03
N LYS A 315 8.27 12.14 15.44
CA LYS A 315 8.83 11.80 16.76
C LYS A 315 10.24 12.35 16.93
N ALA A 316 11.12 12.21 15.92
CA ALA A 316 12.49 12.66 15.97
C ALA A 316 12.63 14.19 16.16
N VAL A 317 11.64 14.97 15.71
CA VAL A 317 11.59 16.43 15.91
C VAL A 317 10.73 16.85 17.12
N GLY A 318 10.34 15.92 17.98
CA GLY A 318 9.67 16.20 19.26
C GLY A 318 8.13 16.34 19.19
N HIS A 319 7.49 15.84 18.12
CA HIS A 319 6.04 15.94 17.93
C HIS A 319 5.26 14.65 18.28
N GLU A 320 5.82 13.76 19.09
CA GLU A 320 5.16 12.51 19.52
C GLU A 320 3.92 12.74 20.41
N SER A 321 3.81 13.90 21.09
CA SER A 321 2.70 14.16 22.04
C SER A 321 1.32 14.25 21.39
N ASN A 322 1.23 14.71 20.15
CA ASN A 322 -0.01 14.79 19.36
C ASN A 322 -0.07 13.81 18.17
N ASN A 323 0.85 12.83 18.15
CA ASN A 323 0.92 11.80 17.11
C ASN A 323 0.86 10.40 17.74
N TRP A 324 0.05 9.53 17.14
CA TRP A 324 -0.11 8.13 17.53
C TRP A 324 0.16 7.21 16.33
N LEU A 325 0.58 5.97 16.60
CA LEU A 325 0.81 4.95 15.58
C LEU A 325 -0.06 3.71 15.84
N VAL A 326 -0.67 3.16 14.79
CA VAL A 326 -1.35 1.86 14.83
C VAL A 326 -0.82 0.95 13.73
N LEU A 327 -0.35 -0.24 14.10
CA LEU A 327 0.07 -1.28 13.15
C LEU A 327 -0.76 -2.55 13.33
N GLY A 328 -1.60 -2.88 12.35
CA GLY A 328 -2.44 -4.08 12.36
C GLY A 328 -1.89 -5.24 11.52
N PRO A 329 -2.37 -6.48 11.75
CA PRO A 329 -1.93 -7.69 11.04
C PRO A 329 -2.63 -7.80 9.68
N TRP A 330 -2.41 -6.78 8.86
CA TRP A 330 -3.19 -6.48 7.68
C TRP A 330 -2.33 -6.53 6.43
N HIS A 331 -2.98 -6.69 5.27
CA HIS A 331 -2.45 -6.27 3.99
C HIS A 331 -2.86 -4.83 3.67
N MET A 332 -2.46 -4.31 2.50
CA MET A 332 -2.85 -2.97 2.07
C MET A 332 -4.36 -2.72 2.18
N SER A 333 -4.74 -1.65 2.87
CA SER A 333 -6.12 -1.19 3.09
C SER A 333 -7.08 -2.19 3.74
N GLN A 334 -6.59 -3.21 4.45
CA GLN A 334 -7.45 -4.17 5.15
C GLN A 334 -8.07 -3.59 6.43
N GLU A 335 -7.50 -2.53 7.00
CA GLU A 335 -8.07 -1.77 8.13
C GLU A 335 -9.47 -1.22 7.82
N ASN A 336 -9.80 -1.08 6.53
CA ASN A 336 -11.09 -0.67 5.99
C ASN A 336 -11.98 -1.84 5.53
N ARG A 337 -11.63 -3.07 5.92
CA ARG A 337 -12.32 -4.31 5.52
C ARG A 337 -12.49 -5.21 6.74
N VAL A 338 -12.77 -6.48 6.46
CA VAL A 338 -12.80 -7.56 7.45
C VAL A 338 -11.37 -8.01 7.71
N GLY A 339 -10.98 -8.02 8.99
CA GLY A 339 -9.60 -8.23 9.44
C GLY A 339 -9.45 -9.38 10.44
N TRP A 340 -10.18 -10.49 10.30
CA TRP A 340 -9.98 -11.70 11.12
C TRP A 340 -9.03 -12.73 10.47
N THR A 341 -8.56 -12.48 9.24
CA THR A 341 -7.69 -13.40 8.49
C THR A 341 -6.78 -12.68 7.52
N ILE A 342 -5.60 -13.24 7.24
CA ILE A 342 -4.73 -12.89 6.11
C ILE A 342 -4.06 -14.17 5.60
N GLY A 343 -4.29 -14.52 4.33
CA GLY A 343 -3.88 -15.84 3.81
C GLY A 343 -4.40 -16.97 4.71
N PRO A 344 -3.56 -17.94 5.13
CA PRO A 344 -3.96 -19.04 6.01
C PRO A 344 -4.11 -18.62 7.49
N PHE A 345 -3.64 -17.43 7.88
CA PHE A 345 -3.55 -17.01 9.28
C PHE A 345 -4.86 -16.40 9.77
N LYS A 346 -5.33 -16.87 10.93
CA LYS A 346 -6.62 -16.49 11.54
C LYS A 346 -6.43 -15.90 12.93
N TRP A 347 -7.18 -14.84 13.21
CA TRP A 347 -7.21 -14.10 14.46
C TRP A 347 -8.48 -14.41 15.25
N PRO A 348 -8.47 -14.29 16.58
CA PRO A 348 -9.64 -14.58 17.42
C PRO A 348 -10.80 -13.59 17.25
N ALA A 349 -10.56 -12.45 16.60
CA ALA A 349 -11.55 -11.40 16.35
C ALA A 349 -11.20 -10.63 15.07
N ASP A 350 -12.16 -9.85 14.57
CA ASP A 350 -11.91 -8.89 13.49
C ASP A 350 -11.05 -7.72 14.02
N THR A 351 -9.76 -7.77 13.71
CA THR A 351 -8.79 -6.77 14.18
C THR A 351 -9.01 -5.40 13.52
N ALA A 352 -9.55 -5.36 12.31
CA ALA A 352 -9.86 -4.12 11.59
C ALA A 352 -11.11 -3.45 12.18
N GLU A 353 -12.14 -4.23 12.51
CA GLU A 353 -13.29 -3.74 13.27
C GLU A 353 -12.88 -3.22 14.65
N GLN A 354 -12.03 -3.95 15.39
CA GLN A 354 -11.50 -3.49 16.67
C GLN A 354 -10.78 -2.15 16.56
N PHE A 355 -9.98 -1.96 15.51
CA PHE A 355 -9.30 -0.69 15.22
C PHE A 355 -10.30 0.45 14.97
N ARG A 356 -11.26 0.27 14.06
CA ARG A 356 -12.25 1.31 13.74
C ARG A 356 -13.08 1.68 14.98
N HIS A 357 -13.62 0.66 15.66
CA HIS A 357 -14.50 0.83 16.81
C HIS A 357 -13.79 1.39 18.04
N SER A 358 -12.62 0.85 18.38
CA SER A 358 -11.97 1.09 19.68
C SER A 358 -10.87 2.13 19.61
N MET A 359 -10.46 2.54 18.41
CA MET A 359 -9.37 3.51 18.21
C MET A 359 -9.83 4.71 17.40
N VAL A 360 -10.31 4.53 16.17
CA VAL A 360 -10.72 5.63 15.28
C VAL A 360 -11.93 6.38 15.84
N MET A 361 -12.99 5.68 16.22
CA MET A 361 -14.22 6.31 16.71
C MET A 361 -14.00 7.11 18.00
N PRO A 362 -13.34 6.59 19.06
CA PRO A 362 -13.00 7.39 20.25
C PRO A 362 -12.11 8.58 19.92
N PHE A 363 -11.11 8.40 19.04
CA PHE A 363 -10.20 9.46 18.63
C PHE A 363 -10.95 10.62 17.96
N PHE A 364 -11.78 10.34 16.96
CA PHE A 364 -12.61 11.35 16.32
C PHE A 364 -13.64 11.95 17.26
N ASN A 365 -14.30 11.16 18.12
CA ASN A 365 -15.25 11.68 19.09
C ASN A 365 -14.60 12.69 20.07
N GLN A 366 -13.38 12.42 20.53
CA GLN A 366 -12.64 13.34 21.40
C GLN A 366 -12.53 14.74 20.76
N TYR A 367 -12.01 14.82 19.52
CA TYR A 367 -11.70 16.12 18.91
C TYR A 367 -12.89 16.76 18.17
N LEU A 368 -13.76 15.95 17.56
CA LEU A 368 -14.86 16.41 16.72
C LEU A 368 -16.16 16.60 17.49
N ARG A 369 -16.32 15.97 18.66
CA ARG A 369 -17.52 16.12 19.52
C ARG A 369 -17.23 16.72 20.89
N ASN A 370 -15.97 17.09 21.20
CA ASN A 370 -15.53 17.37 22.57
C ASN A 370 -15.84 16.19 23.52
N GLY A 371 -15.68 14.97 23.02
CA GLY A 371 -15.89 13.75 23.79
C GLY A 371 -14.79 13.52 24.83
N PRO A 372 -14.88 12.44 25.62
CA PRO A 372 -13.83 12.06 26.55
C PRO A 372 -12.51 11.77 25.82
N LEU A 373 -11.39 11.80 26.56
CA LEU A 373 -10.09 11.42 26.02
C LEU A 373 -10.12 9.98 25.49
N ALA A 374 -9.66 9.79 24.25
CA ALA A 374 -9.48 8.48 23.67
C ALA A 374 -8.37 7.73 24.42
N ASN A 375 -8.64 6.48 24.80
CA ASN A 375 -7.66 5.65 25.50
C ASN A 375 -6.65 5.02 24.53
N LEU A 376 -5.79 5.84 23.92
CA LEU A 376 -4.76 5.41 22.96
C LEU A 376 -3.36 5.44 23.58
N ALA A 377 -2.61 4.36 23.41
CA ALA A 377 -1.17 4.33 23.68
C ALA A 377 -0.41 5.00 22.53
N ARG A 378 0.82 5.49 22.77
CA ARG A 378 1.63 6.19 21.73
C ARG A 378 1.76 5.35 20.46
N ALA A 379 2.02 4.06 20.62
CA ALA A 379 1.84 3.08 19.56
C ALA A 379 0.96 1.92 20.05
N THR A 380 0.05 1.45 19.18
CA THR A 380 -0.76 0.25 19.41
C THR A 380 -0.54 -0.70 18.25
N ILE A 381 0.13 -1.82 18.51
CA ILE A 381 0.64 -2.71 17.46
C ILE A 381 0.20 -4.14 17.75
N TYR A 382 -0.40 -4.80 16.78
CA TYR A 382 -0.80 -6.19 16.91
C TYR A 382 0.42 -7.10 16.96
N SER A 383 0.40 -8.12 17.82
CA SER A 383 1.37 -9.22 17.84
C SER A 383 0.70 -10.44 17.18
N PRO A 384 1.02 -10.77 15.90
CA PRO A 384 0.33 -11.85 15.18
C PRO A 384 0.52 -13.23 15.81
N ALA A 385 1.71 -13.50 16.34
CA ALA A 385 2.02 -14.76 17.02
C ALA A 385 1.27 -14.89 18.36
N GLU A 386 1.14 -13.80 19.13
CA GLU A 386 0.40 -13.79 20.40
C GLU A 386 -1.10 -13.49 20.22
N LYS A 387 -1.52 -13.14 19.00
CA LYS A 387 -2.92 -12.87 18.59
C LYS A 387 -3.63 -11.79 19.42
N ARG A 388 -2.92 -10.72 19.76
CA ARG A 388 -3.45 -9.61 20.57
C ARG A 388 -2.83 -8.26 20.22
N TRP A 389 -3.59 -7.20 20.44
CA TRP A 389 -3.08 -5.82 20.42
C TRP A 389 -2.16 -5.58 21.61
N GLN A 390 -0.99 -5.01 21.35
CA GLN A 390 -0.06 -4.54 22.37
C GLN A 390 0.02 -3.02 22.35
N ARG A 391 0.25 -2.45 23.53
CA ARG A 391 0.25 -1.00 23.77
C ARG A 391 1.64 -0.59 24.21
N PHE A 392 2.17 0.45 23.59
CA PHE A 392 3.53 0.93 23.79
C PHE A 392 3.52 2.42 24.13
N ASP A 393 4.23 2.78 25.19
CA ASP A 393 4.49 4.18 25.54
C ASP A 393 5.58 4.79 24.64
N SER A 394 6.44 3.96 24.05
CA SER A 394 7.41 4.34 23.02
C SER A 394 7.62 3.16 22.07
N TRP A 395 7.72 3.45 20.78
CA TRP A 395 8.10 2.53 19.72
C TRP A 395 9.18 3.16 18.82
N PRO A 396 10.07 2.37 18.19
CA PRO A 396 10.33 0.95 18.43
C PRO A 396 11.00 0.68 19.78
N SER A 397 10.87 -0.55 20.29
CA SER A 397 11.50 -0.95 21.55
C SER A 397 12.99 -1.24 21.39
N ALA A 398 13.38 -1.76 20.22
CA ALA A 398 14.78 -2.00 19.86
C ALA A 398 15.13 -1.37 18.51
N CYS A 399 16.28 -0.69 18.46
CA CYS A 399 16.82 -0.06 17.24
C CYS A 399 18.32 0.21 17.39
N GLU A 400 18.96 0.78 16.35
CA GLU A 400 20.41 1.03 16.36
C GLU A 400 20.84 2.04 17.43
N ARG A 401 20.03 3.08 17.68
CA ARG A 401 20.37 4.17 18.61
C ARG A 401 19.11 4.76 19.25
N GLY A 402 19.18 5.05 20.55
CA GLY A 402 18.11 5.77 21.27
C GLY A 402 16.90 4.94 21.69
N CYS A 403 16.88 3.63 21.39
CA CYS A 403 15.85 2.71 21.88
C CYS A 403 16.25 2.05 23.20
N ARG A 404 15.26 1.46 23.88
CA ARG A 404 15.45 0.76 25.17
C ARG A 404 16.39 -0.45 25.04
N TYR A 405 16.30 -1.17 23.93
CA TYR A 405 17.13 -2.34 23.65
C TYR A 405 17.98 -2.13 22.39
N PRO A 406 19.21 -2.64 22.35
CA PRO A 406 20.02 -2.65 21.13
C PRO A 406 19.56 -3.76 20.18
N LEU A 407 19.88 -3.61 18.90
CA LEU A 407 19.75 -4.70 17.93
C LEU A 407 20.75 -5.84 18.24
N LYS A 408 20.38 -7.09 17.92
CA LYS A 408 21.25 -8.27 18.00
C LYS A 408 21.47 -8.86 16.61
N ALA A 409 22.73 -9.01 16.20
CA ALA A 409 23.07 -9.59 14.91
C ALA A 409 22.84 -11.11 14.90
N LEU A 410 22.03 -11.58 13.95
CA LEU A 410 21.89 -12.99 13.59
C LEU A 410 22.75 -13.23 12.34
N TYR A 411 23.92 -13.83 12.54
CA TYR A 411 24.95 -13.99 11.51
C TYR A 411 24.69 -15.21 10.63
N LEU A 412 25.00 -15.07 9.34
CA LEU A 412 25.11 -16.18 8.40
C LEU A 412 26.35 -17.01 8.77
N GLN A 413 26.20 -18.33 8.79
CA GLN A 413 27.23 -19.29 9.19
C GLN A 413 27.49 -20.32 8.08
N ALA A 414 28.57 -21.09 8.24
CA ALA A 414 28.84 -22.26 7.40
C ALA A 414 27.67 -23.26 7.42
N ASP A 415 27.62 -24.12 6.41
CA ASP A 415 26.58 -25.14 6.24
C ASP A 415 25.15 -24.56 6.23
N PHE A 416 25.01 -23.32 5.74
CA PHE A 416 23.74 -22.61 5.66
C PHE A 416 22.99 -22.47 7.00
N LYS A 417 23.75 -22.23 8.08
CA LYS A 417 23.20 -22.02 9.43
C LYS A 417 23.08 -20.55 9.81
N LEU A 418 22.32 -20.28 10.88
CA LEU A 418 22.26 -18.97 11.53
C LEU A 418 22.67 -19.07 13.01
N SER A 419 23.44 -18.11 13.50
CA SER A 419 23.79 -18.00 14.94
C SER A 419 23.93 -16.55 15.39
N PHE A 420 23.67 -16.28 16.67
CA PHE A 420 24.00 -15.00 17.31
C PHE A 420 25.48 -14.86 17.64
N ASP A 421 26.25 -15.95 17.58
CA ASP A 421 27.70 -15.91 17.72
C ASP A 421 28.33 -15.42 16.41
N SER A 422 29.31 -14.52 16.51
CA SER A 422 30.02 -14.03 15.32
C SER A 422 30.84 -15.15 14.66
N PRO A 423 30.92 -15.23 13.32
CA PRO A 423 31.78 -16.18 12.62
C PRO A 423 33.27 -15.99 12.98
N THR A 424 34.02 -17.10 13.09
CA THR A 424 35.44 -17.09 13.46
C THR A 424 36.41 -17.41 12.31
N GLY A 425 35.90 -17.78 11.13
CA GLY A 425 36.68 -18.21 9.96
C GLY A 425 37.27 -17.06 9.11
N LEU A 426 38.25 -17.40 8.25
CA LEU A 426 38.90 -16.50 7.29
C LEU A 426 38.20 -16.56 5.92
N ARG A 427 37.72 -15.42 5.41
CA ARG A 427 37.14 -15.18 4.06
C ARG A 427 36.50 -16.39 3.36
N GLU A 428 35.51 -16.99 4.01
CA GLU A 428 34.60 -17.95 3.39
C GLU A 428 33.27 -17.27 3.06
N GLY A 429 32.62 -17.77 2.02
CA GLY A 429 31.32 -17.30 1.59
C GLY A 429 30.59 -18.35 0.76
N ASP A 430 29.27 -18.22 0.71
CA ASP A 430 28.42 -19.11 -0.06
C ASP A 430 27.96 -18.38 -1.32
N SER A 431 27.94 -19.08 -2.45
CA SER A 431 27.70 -18.47 -3.76
C SER A 431 26.47 -19.04 -4.45
N TYR A 432 25.80 -18.19 -5.21
CA TYR A 432 24.72 -18.55 -6.12
C TYR A 432 24.88 -17.78 -7.43
N VAL A 433 24.30 -18.30 -8.51
CA VAL A 433 24.28 -17.63 -9.81
C VAL A 433 22.90 -17.03 -10.02
N SER A 434 22.83 -15.70 -10.15
CA SER A 434 21.61 -15.01 -10.54
C SER A 434 21.56 -14.87 -12.07
N ASP A 435 20.49 -15.37 -12.67
CA ASP A 435 20.24 -15.40 -14.11
C ASP A 435 19.02 -14.54 -14.46
N PRO A 436 19.19 -13.31 -14.99
CA PRO A 436 18.07 -12.46 -15.35
C PRO A 436 17.15 -13.08 -16.42
N SER A 437 17.56 -14.12 -17.14
CA SER A 437 16.68 -14.84 -18.07
C SER A 437 15.73 -15.84 -17.39
N LYS A 438 15.96 -16.13 -16.10
CA LYS A 438 15.16 -17.05 -15.28
C LYS A 438 14.92 -16.48 -13.87
N PRO A 439 14.41 -15.24 -13.75
CA PRO A 439 14.30 -14.57 -12.47
C PRO A 439 13.42 -15.36 -11.48
N VAL A 440 13.73 -15.24 -10.20
CA VAL A 440 12.96 -15.86 -9.11
C VAL A 440 11.59 -15.18 -9.04
N PRO A 441 10.49 -15.94 -9.13
CA PRO A 441 9.16 -15.37 -9.08
C PRO A 441 8.82 -14.85 -7.66
N ASN A 442 8.09 -13.74 -7.55
CA ASN A 442 7.65 -13.18 -6.27
C ASN A 442 6.54 -14.00 -5.60
N TRP A 443 5.74 -14.72 -6.37
CA TRP A 443 4.86 -15.80 -5.90
C TRP A 443 4.72 -16.90 -6.97
N PRO A 444 4.20 -18.11 -6.64
CA PRO A 444 4.10 -19.22 -7.59
C PRO A 444 3.44 -18.85 -8.92
N ARG A 445 4.10 -19.19 -10.04
CA ARG A 445 3.53 -18.98 -11.38
C ARG A 445 2.26 -19.85 -11.60
N PRO A 446 1.29 -19.39 -12.41
CA PRO A 446 1.28 -18.10 -13.10
C PRO A 446 1.10 -16.92 -12.12
N VAL A 447 1.81 -15.83 -12.38
CA VAL A 447 1.63 -14.55 -11.69
C VAL A 447 0.53 -13.79 -12.41
N ASN A 448 -0.44 -13.24 -11.68
CA ASN A 448 -1.47 -12.38 -12.25
C ASN A 448 -1.76 -11.25 -11.25
N PHE A 449 -1.44 -10.01 -11.62
CA PHE A 449 -1.65 -8.82 -10.79
C PHE A 449 -3.14 -8.46 -10.62
N ASP A 450 -4.01 -8.92 -11.52
CA ASP A 450 -5.46 -8.75 -11.40
C ASP A 450 -6.10 -9.76 -10.41
N ASP A 451 -5.38 -10.83 -10.03
CA ASP A 451 -5.79 -11.69 -8.91
C ASP A 451 -5.56 -10.97 -7.59
N ALA A 452 -6.59 -10.23 -7.18
CA ALA A 452 -6.57 -9.41 -5.97
C ALA A 452 -6.25 -10.21 -4.71
N ASP A 453 -6.63 -11.49 -4.62
CA ASP A 453 -6.35 -12.30 -3.43
C ASP A 453 -4.88 -12.73 -3.39
N SER A 454 -4.29 -13.09 -4.54
CA SER A 454 -2.84 -13.33 -4.63
C SER A 454 -2.03 -12.08 -4.33
N TRP A 455 -2.41 -10.92 -4.89
CA TRP A 455 -1.76 -9.64 -4.61
C TRP A 455 -1.77 -9.29 -3.11
N ARG A 456 -2.94 -9.39 -2.47
CA ARG A 456 -3.14 -9.05 -1.05
C ARG A 456 -2.42 -10.00 -0.09
N THR A 457 -2.19 -11.25 -0.49
CA THR A 457 -1.66 -12.28 0.43
C THR A 457 -0.22 -12.68 0.13
N GLN A 458 0.42 -12.10 -0.89
CA GLN A 458 1.76 -12.50 -1.31
C GLN A 458 2.82 -12.43 -0.19
N LEU A 459 2.74 -11.43 0.69
CA LEU A 459 3.73 -11.22 1.75
C LEU A 459 3.60 -12.20 2.93
N VAL A 460 2.51 -12.95 3.00
CA VAL A 460 2.32 -14.03 3.99
C VAL A 460 2.37 -15.40 3.35
N ARG A 461 2.71 -15.50 2.06
CA ARG A 461 2.74 -16.75 1.32
C ARG A 461 4.00 -17.55 1.66
N ASP A 462 3.81 -18.87 1.78
CA ASP A 462 4.85 -19.85 2.03
C ASP A 462 6.03 -19.69 1.06
N GLN A 463 7.26 -19.56 1.56
CA GLN A 463 8.45 -19.38 0.74
C GLN A 463 9.07 -20.69 0.23
N ARG A 464 8.52 -21.85 0.60
CA ARG A 464 8.98 -23.16 0.10
C ARG A 464 8.92 -23.33 -1.43
N PHE A 465 8.13 -22.51 -2.12
CA PHE A 465 8.09 -22.52 -3.60
C PHE A 465 9.39 -22.01 -4.25
N VAL A 466 10.23 -21.29 -3.49
CA VAL A 466 11.56 -20.85 -3.92
C VAL A 466 12.69 -21.45 -3.11
N ASP A 467 12.42 -22.02 -1.93
CA ASP A 467 13.41 -22.81 -1.21
C ASP A 467 13.86 -24.03 -2.03
N GLY A 468 15.17 -24.28 -2.02
CA GLY A 468 15.81 -25.31 -2.86
C GLY A 468 16.10 -24.91 -4.31
N ARG A 469 15.70 -23.70 -4.76
CA ARG A 469 16.23 -23.16 -6.02
C ARG A 469 17.73 -22.86 -5.91
N PRO A 470 18.54 -23.10 -6.95
CA PRO A 470 19.98 -22.88 -6.90
C PRO A 470 20.39 -21.39 -6.93
N ASP A 471 19.45 -20.49 -7.19
CA ASP A 471 19.62 -19.03 -7.22
C ASP A 471 18.98 -18.33 -6.00
N VAL A 472 18.70 -19.09 -4.94
CA VAL A 472 18.19 -18.63 -3.64
C VAL A 472 19.04 -19.29 -2.54
N LEU A 473 19.71 -18.50 -1.71
CA LEU A 473 20.39 -19.01 -0.53
C LEU A 473 19.43 -19.02 0.67
N THR A 474 19.31 -20.15 1.34
CA THR A 474 18.46 -20.34 2.52
C THR A 474 19.33 -20.66 3.73
N TYR A 475 19.34 -19.81 4.75
CA TYR A 475 20.03 -20.03 6.02
C TYR A 475 19.03 -20.28 7.14
N VAL A 476 19.29 -21.26 8.00
CA VAL A 476 18.32 -21.69 9.03
C VAL A 476 18.97 -21.81 10.40
N ALA A 477 18.32 -21.26 11.43
CA ALA A 477 18.70 -21.44 12.82
C ALA A 477 18.27 -22.82 13.35
N GLU A 478 18.86 -23.23 14.48
CA GLU A 478 18.30 -24.35 15.23
C GLU A 478 16.88 -24.06 15.73
N ALA A 479 16.11 -25.12 15.95
CA ALA A 479 14.76 -24.99 16.49
C ALA A 479 14.83 -24.31 17.87
N LEU A 480 13.99 -23.30 18.07
CA LEU A 480 13.96 -22.51 19.28
C LEU A 480 13.48 -23.35 20.47
N SER A 481 14.24 -23.35 21.56
CA SER A 481 13.82 -23.98 22.83
C SER A 481 12.95 -23.04 23.67
N ALA A 482 12.99 -21.74 23.41
CA ALA A 482 12.27 -20.69 24.11
C ALA A 482 11.80 -19.61 23.10
N PRO A 483 10.74 -18.84 23.40
CA PRO A 483 10.27 -17.80 22.50
C PRO A 483 11.31 -16.70 22.29
N LEU A 484 11.40 -16.17 21.08
CA LEU A 484 12.22 -15.01 20.73
C LEU A 484 11.32 -13.89 20.20
N LYS A 485 11.28 -12.77 20.94
CA LYS A 485 10.45 -11.61 20.59
C LYS A 485 11.26 -10.56 19.85
N ILE A 486 10.67 -9.99 18.80
CA ILE A 486 11.17 -8.81 18.09
C ILE A 486 10.17 -7.66 18.13
N GLU A 487 10.66 -6.45 18.38
CA GLU A 487 9.85 -5.22 18.48
C GLU A 487 10.58 -4.03 17.81
N GLY A 488 10.40 -3.90 16.49
CA GLY A 488 11.01 -2.86 15.67
C GLY A 488 11.27 -3.34 14.23
N ALA A 489 12.11 -2.62 13.50
CA ALA A 489 12.56 -3.01 12.16
C ALA A 489 13.84 -3.87 12.22
N PRO A 490 13.84 -5.09 11.66
CA PRO A 490 15.08 -5.81 11.37
C PRO A 490 15.93 -5.04 10.34
N ILE A 491 17.24 -5.24 10.34
CA ILE A 491 18.15 -4.62 9.37
C ILE A 491 18.96 -5.70 8.66
N ALA A 492 18.80 -5.80 7.34
CA ALA A 492 19.68 -6.59 6.50
C ALA A 492 21.05 -5.90 6.43
N ASP A 493 22.12 -6.67 6.66
CA ASP A 493 23.50 -6.18 6.65
C ASP A 493 24.40 -7.19 5.94
N LEU A 494 24.38 -7.13 4.61
CA LEU A 494 25.08 -8.08 3.76
C LEU A 494 26.47 -7.56 3.42
N VAL A 495 27.45 -8.45 3.42
CA VAL A 495 28.76 -8.22 2.81
C VAL A 495 28.91 -9.21 1.67
N ALA A 496 28.91 -8.72 0.44
CA ALA A 496 28.83 -9.57 -0.75
C ALA A 496 29.82 -9.15 -1.84
N THR A 497 30.21 -10.11 -2.68
CA THR A 497 30.83 -9.87 -3.99
C THR A 497 29.84 -10.24 -5.09
N THR A 498 29.94 -9.62 -6.25
CA THR A 498 29.27 -10.04 -7.49
C THR A 498 30.28 -10.03 -8.62
N THR A 499 30.18 -10.97 -9.57
CA THR A 499 30.96 -10.90 -10.82
C THR A 499 30.46 -9.80 -11.76
N GLY A 500 29.24 -9.29 -11.52
CA GLY A 500 28.60 -8.20 -12.26
C GLY A 500 29.10 -6.81 -11.84
N THR A 501 28.40 -5.78 -12.32
CA THR A 501 28.67 -4.36 -11.97
C THR A 501 27.44 -3.61 -11.47
N ASP A 502 26.31 -4.30 -11.37
CA ASP A 502 25.10 -3.89 -10.65
C ASP A 502 24.47 -5.19 -10.10
N GLU A 503 23.58 -5.11 -9.11
CA GLU A 503 22.92 -6.27 -8.51
C GLU A 503 21.73 -5.80 -7.66
N ASP A 504 20.65 -6.59 -7.60
CA ASP A 504 19.63 -6.40 -6.56
C ASP A 504 19.83 -7.43 -5.44
N PHE A 505 19.56 -7.05 -4.19
CA PHE A 505 19.62 -7.93 -3.03
C PHE A 505 18.27 -7.99 -2.34
N VAL A 506 17.60 -9.12 -2.44
CA VAL A 506 16.35 -9.42 -1.73
C VAL A 506 16.69 -10.17 -0.47
N VAL A 507 16.21 -9.70 0.68
CA VAL A 507 16.39 -10.37 1.97
C VAL A 507 15.03 -10.64 2.60
N LYS A 508 14.83 -11.88 3.03
CA LYS A 508 13.62 -12.31 3.73
C LYS A 508 13.98 -12.80 5.11
N LEU A 509 13.36 -12.23 6.15
CA LEU A 509 13.33 -12.81 7.49
C LEU A 509 12.08 -13.69 7.59
N ILE A 510 12.25 -14.96 7.92
CA ILE A 510 11.20 -15.97 7.87
C ILE A 510 11.07 -16.69 9.21
N ASP A 511 9.82 -16.96 9.60
CA ASP A 511 9.46 -17.90 10.67
C ASP A 511 9.09 -19.26 10.04
N ILE A 512 9.92 -20.28 10.29
CA ILE A 512 9.59 -21.66 9.92
C ILE A 512 8.75 -22.29 11.04
N TYR A 513 7.51 -22.63 10.70
CA TYR A 513 6.62 -23.36 11.59
C TYR A 513 7.16 -24.77 11.90
N PRO A 514 6.73 -25.40 13.01
CA PRO A 514 7.13 -26.76 13.33
C PRO A 514 6.78 -27.72 12.19
N PRO A 515 7.59 -28.77 11.93
CA PRO A 515 7.38 -29.69 10.81
C PRO A 515 5.99 -30.34 10.78
N GLN A 516 5.33 -30.43 11.95
CA GLN A 516 3.95 -30.84 12.08
C GLN A 516 3.19 -29.79 12.89
N TYR A 517 2.03 -29.39 12.39
CA TYR A 517 1.16 -28.42 13.05
C TYR A 517 -0.28 -28.96 13.13
N PRO A 518 -0.62 -29.81 14.13
CA PRO A 518 -1.81 -30.67 14.08
C PRO A 518 -3.16 -29.95 13.93
N MET A 519 -3.28 -28.71 14.41
CA MET A 519 -4.53 -27.95 14.32
C MET A 519 -4.76 -27.30 12.95
N GLN A 520 -3.69 -27.11 12.16
CA GLN A 520 -3.69 -26.60 10.79
C GLN A 520 -2.56 -27.30 10.03
N PRO A 521 -2.74 -28.58 9.60
CA PRO A 521 -1.68 -29.41 9.03
C PRO A 521 -0.94 -28.76 7.86
N GLU A 522 -1.61 -27.91 7.10
CA GLU A 522 -1.04 -27.09 6.02
C GLU A 522 0.08 -26.14 6.47
N LEU A 523 0.11 -25.77 7.76
CA LEU A 523 1.18 -24.96 8.35
C LEU A 523 2.40 -25.78 8.79
N GLY A 524 2.40 -27.11 8.64
CA GLY A 524 3.56 -27.95 8.93
C GLY A 524 4.78 -27.55 8.10
N GLY A 525 5.81 -27.00 8.74
CA GLY A 525 7.01 -26.50 8.08
C GLY A 525 6.79 -25.28 7.19
N TYR A 526 5.70 -24.53 7.37
CA TYR A 526 5.41 -23.32 6.60
C TYR A 526 6.49 -22.25 6.81
N GLU A 527 6.96 -21.64 5.72
CA GLU A 527 7.95 -20.56 5.75
C GLU A 527 7.25 -19.21 5.63
N LEU A 528 6.81 -18.65 6.76
CA LEU A 528 6.11 -17.37 6.81
C LEU A 528 7.12 -16.22 6.75
N PRO A 529 7.07 -15.34 5.73
CA PRO A 529 7.86 -14.12 5.76
C PRO A 529 7.39 -13.16 6.84
N ILE A 530 8.28 -12.88 7.78
CA ILE A 530 8.12 -11.84 8.79
C ILE A 530 8.52 -10.48 8.24
N GLY A 531 9.40 -10.44 7.25
CA GLY A 531 9.69 -9.24 6.47
C GLY A 531 10.43 -9.59 5.19
N ILE A 532 10.08 -8.96 4.08
CA ILE A 532 10.75 -9.08 2.79
C ILE A 532 11.02 -7.66 2.31
N ASP A 533 12.22 -7.40 1.83
CA ASP A 533 12.49 -6.21 1.03
C ASP A 533 13.63 -6.43 0.03
N ILE A 534 13.77 -5.50 -0.91
CA ILE A 534 14.75 -5.52 -1.99
C ILE A 534 15.59 -4.25 -1.98
N PHE A 535 16.90 -4.38 -2.22
CA PHE A 535 17.82 -3.25 -2.31
C PHE A 535 18.56 -3.25 -3.64
N ARG A 536 18.51 -2.14 -4.38
CA ARG A 536 19.23 -1.98 -5.64
C ARG A 536 20.65 -1.51 -5.43
N GLY A 537 21.62 -2.38 -5.73
CA GLY A 537 23.02 -2.31 -5.31
C GLY A 537 23.82 -1.13 -5.86
N ARG A 538 23.46 -0.57 -7.02
CA ARG A 538 24.04 0.71 -7.50
C ARG A 538 23.92 1.86 -6.49
N TYR A 539 22.96 1.78 -5.56
CA TYR A 539 22.70 2.81 -4.54
C TYR A 539 23.40 2.57 -3.20
N ARG A 540 24.26 1.54 -3.08
CA ARG A 540 24.92 1.15 -1.81
C ARG A 540 25.68 2.26 -1.08
N THR A 541 26.19 3.27 -1.82
CA THR A 541 26.93 4.41 -1.25
C THR A 541 26.15 5.71 -1.26
N SER A 542 25.12 5.82 -2.10
CA SER A 542 24.25 6.99 -2.21
C SER A 542 23.01 6.63 -3.02
N PHE A 543 21.81 6.96 -2.49
CA PHE A 543 20.56 6.84 -3.23
C PHE A 543 20.43 7.89 -4.35
N GLU A 544 21.10 9.05 -4.21
CA GLU A 544 21.07 10.15 -5.19
C GLU A 544 22.09 9.96 -6.31
N HIS A 545 23.24 9.35 -6.01
CA HIS A 545 24.35 9.19 -6.94
C HIS A 545 24.69 7.71 -7.12
N PRO A 546 23.99 7.01 -8.04
CA PRO A 546 24.27 5.60 -8.31
C PRO A 546 25.70 5.42 -8.83
N SER A 547 26.34 4.33 -8.44
CA SER A 547 27.68 3.98 -8.92
C SER A 547 27.79 2.48 -9.22
N PRO A 548 28.60 2.08 -10.22
CA PRO A 548 28.83 0.67 -10.49
C PRO A 548 29.40 -0.04 -9.26
N ILE A 549 28.95 -1.27 -9.05
CA ILE A 549 29.48 -2.20 -8.06
C ILE A 549 30.84 -2.70 -8.58
N PRO A 550 31.93 -2.60 -7.81
CA PRO A 550 33.22 -3.13 -8.24
C PRO A 550 33.19 -4.66 -8.30
N ALA A 551 33.27 -5.22 -9.51
CA ALA A 551 33.23 -6.66 -9.74
C ALA A 551 34.28 -7.41 -8.89
N ASN A 552 33.87 -8.54 -8.31
CA ASN A 552 34.66 -9.44 -7.46
C ASN A 552 35.29 -8.78 -6.22
N LYS A 553 34.80 -7.61 -5.79
CA LYS A 553 35.23 -6.96 -4.56
C LYS A 553 34.12 -6.98 -3.53
N ALA A 554 34.47 -7.23 -2.27
CA ALA A 554 33.53 -7.19 -1.17
C ALA A 554 32.95 -5.78 -1.03
N GLN A 555 31.63 -5.68 -1.02
CA GLN A 555 30.86 -4.47 -0.77
C GLN A 555 29.83 -4.75 0.32
N ARG A 556 29.43 -3.70 1.05
CA ARG A 556 28.44 -3.81 2.12
C ARG A 556 27.12 -3.18 1.67
N TYR A 557 26.01 -3.86 1.95
CA TYR A 557 24.65 -3.43 1.66
C TYR A 557 23.85 -3.49 2.95
N ARG A 558 23.33 -2.35 3.40
CA ARG A 558 22.63 -2.25 4.69
C ARG A 558 21.34 -1.48 4.52
N PHE A 559 20.21 -2.10 4.85
CA PHE A 559 18.88 -1.52 4.71
C PHE A 559 17.88 -2.15 5.69
N PRO A 560 16.93 -1.36 6.25
CA PRO A 560 15.91 -1.92 7.12
C PRO A 560 14.87 -2.72 6.32
N LEU A 561 14.39 -3.80 6.95
CA LEU A 561 13.22 -4.56 6.55
C LEU A 561 11.96 -3.98 7.24
N PRO A 562 10.74 -4.39 6.84
CA PRO A 562 9.51 -3.90 7.45
C PRO A 562 9.46 -4.04 8.99
N ASN A 563 8.82 -3.08 9.65
CA ASN A 563 8.64 -3.08 11.11
C ASN A 563 7.77 -4.26 11.56
N GLN A 564 8.16 -4.91 12.66
CA GLN A 564 7.44 -6.06 13.19
C GLN A 564 7.31 -6.02 14.71
N ASN A 565 6.16 -6.50 15.19
CA ASN A 565 5.93 -6.92 16.58
C ASN A 565 5.59 -8.41 16.53
N TYR A 566 6.59 -9.28 16.69
CA TYR A 566 6.43 -10.70 16.41
C TYR A 566 7.18 -11.55 17.42
N VAL A 567 6.67 -12.77 17.65
CA VAL A 567 7.29 -13.76 18.53
C VAL A 567 7.51 -15.03 17.72
N PHE A 568 8.77 -15.40 17.52
CA PHE A 568 9.14 -16.73 17.06
C PHE A 568 8.94 -17.70 18.22
N LEU A 569 7.98 -18.62 18.09
CA LEU A 569 7.56 -19.51 19.18
C LEU A 569 8.54 -20.69 19.35
N PRO A 570 8.53 -21.38 20.51
CA PRO A 570 9.28 -22.63 20.67
C PRO A 570 8.98 -23.64 19.56
N ARG A 571 9.99 -24.40 19.16
CA ARG A 571 10.00 -25.38 18.05
C ARG A 571 9.92 -24.79 16.64
N HIS A 572 9.65 -23.50 16.50
CA HIS A 572 9.86 -22.79 15.24
C HIS A 572 11.36 -22.60 14.99
N ARG A 573 11.74 -22.20 13.77
CA ARG A 573 13.10 -21.80 13.41
C ARG A 573 13.07 -20.42 12.77
N ILE A 574 14.13 -19.66 12.96
CA ILE A 574 14.35 -18.42 12.21
C ILE A 574 15.09 -18.80 10.92
N MET A 575 14.62 -18.28 9.79
CA MET A 575 15.24 -18.45 8.49
C MET A 575 15.56 -17.09 7.86
N VAL A 576 16.65 -17.05 7.10
CA VAL A 576 16.97 -15.92 6.21
C VAL A 576 17.14 -16.46 4.79
N GLN A 577 16.34 -15.96 3.85
CA GLN A 577 16.54 -16.22 2.42
C GLN A 577 17.15 -14.99 1.73
N ILE A 578 18.09 -15.22 0.82
CA ILE A 578 18.71 -14.19 -0.01
C ILE A 578 18.67 -14.60 -1.49
N GLN A 579 18.23 -13.69 -2.35
CA GLN A 579 18.16 -13.85 -3.80
C GLN A 579 18.37 -12.49 -4.49
N SER A 580 18.52 -12.48 -5.82
CA SER A 580 18.80 -11.25 -6.59
C SER A 580 17.72 -10.83 -7.57
N THR A 581 16.56 -11.49 -7.56
CA THR A 581 15.39 -11.09 -8.35
C THR A 581 14.12 -11.35 -7.54
N LEU A 582 13.07 -10.54 -7.73
CA LEU A 582 11.75 -10.72 -7.10
C LEU A 582 10.66 -10.34 -8.11
N PHE A 583 10.55 -11.15 -9.16
CA PHE A 583 9.92 -10.80 -10.44
C PHE A 583 8.53 -11.41 -10.59
N PRO A 584 7.58 -10.82 -11.34
CA PRO A 584 7.62 -9.52 -12.01
C PRO A 584 7.16 -8.36 -11.12
N LEU A 585 7.14 -8.50 -9.79
CA LEU A 585 6.83 -7.36 -8.93
C LEU A 585 7.83 -6.23 -9.13
N TYR A 586 9.12 -6.58 -9.11
CA TYR A 586 10.21 -5.66 -9.39
C TYR A 586 10.86 -5.96 -10.74
N ASP A 587 11.29 -4.90 -11.42
CA ASP A 587 12.07 -5.02 -12.64
C ASP A 587 13.40 -5.72 -12.40
N ARG A 588 13.83 -6.51 -13.40
CA ARG A 588 15.09 -7.25 -13.31
C ARG A 588 16.26 -6.27 -13.35
N ASN A 589 17.14 -6.36 -12.37
CA ASN A 589 18.47 -5.78 -12.50
C ASN A 589 19.22 -6.49 -13.66
N PRO A 590 19.82 -5.76 -14.62
CA PRO A 590 20.60 -6.37 -15.70
C PRO A 590 21.89 -7.03 -15.22
N GLN A 591 22.31 -6.76 -13.98
CA GLN A 591 23.56 -7.16 -13.34
C GLN A 591 24.82 -6.56 -14.00
N THR A 592 24.59 -5.63 -14.93
CA THR A 592 25.58 -4.74 -15.53
C THR A 592 25.16 -3.29 -15.27
N PHE A 593 26.10 -2.42 -14.96
CA PHE A 593 25.77 -1.03 -14.71
C PHE A 593 25.39 -0.34 -16.03
N VAL A 594 24.13 0.05 -16.13
CA VAL A 594 23.58 0.89 -17.21
C VAL A 594 23.15 2.25 -16.66
N ASP A 595 23.19 3.28 -17.50
CA ASP A 595 22.89 4.66 -17.06
C ASP A 595 21.47 4.79 -16.49
N ASN A 596 20.47 4.25 -17.19
CA ASN A 596 19.08 4.23 -16.74
C ASN A 596 18.59 2.77 -16.57
N PRO A 597 18.32 2.30 -15.34
CA PRO A 597 17.88 0.93 -15.08
C PRO A 597 16.50 0.59 -15.67
N LEU A 598 15.72 1.58 -16.12
CA LEU A 598 14.43 1.33 -16.79
C LEU A 598 14.58 0.98 -18.28
N PHE A 599 15.76 1.19 -18.88
CA PHE A 599 16.03 0.94 -20.31
C PHE A 599 17.27 0.06 -20.58
N PRO A 600 17.50 -1.05 -19.86
CA PRO A 600 18.51 -2.02 -20.25
C PRO A 600 18.15 -2.62 -21.60
N LYS A 601 19.17 -2.84 -22.43
CA LYS A 601 19.06 -3.56 -23.70
C LYS A 601 19.18 -5.07 -23.44
N PRO A 602 18.71 -5.92 -24.38
CA PRO A 602 18.83 -7.37 -24.23
C PRO A 602 20.25 -7.87 -23.88
N GLU A 603 21.28 -7.25 -24.47
CA GLU A 603 22.70 -7.59 -24.23
C GLU A 603 23.28 -7.13 -22.87
N ASP A 604 22.56 -6.25 -22.17
CA ASP A 604 22.97 -5.76 -20.84
C ASP A 604 22.63 -6.80 -19.75
N PHE A 605 21.60 -7.62 -19.96
CA PHE A 605 21.23 -8.69 -19.03
C PHE A 605 22.27 -9.83 -19.07
N ARG A 606 23.07 -9.93 -18.00
CA ARG A 606 24.12 -10.95 -17.88
C ARG A 606 24.00 -11.69 -16.58
N LYS A 607 24.28 -12.99 -16.62
CA LYS A 607 24.45 -13.79 -15.40
C LYS A 607 25.56 -13.21 -14.53
N ALA A 608 25.38 -13.30 -13.22
CA ALA A 608 26.37 -12.93 -12.25
C ALA A 608 26.42 -14.00 -11.15
N THR A 609 27.62 -14.27 -10.65
CA THR A 609 27.81 -15.06 -9.43
C THR A 609 27.92 -14.09 -8.27
N ILE A 610 27.04 -14.25 -7.29
CA ILE A 610 27.03 -13.50 -6.03
C ILE A 610 27.63 -14.41 -4.96
N THR A 611 28.53 -13.88 -4.14
CA THR A 611 29.06 -14.59 -2.96
C THR A 611 28.76 -13.77 -1.71
N LEU A 612 27.99 -14.33 -0.76
CA LEU A 612 27.78 -13.74 0.55
C LEU A 612 28.92 -14.13 1.48
N LEU A 613 29.59 -13.14 2.07
CA LEU A 613 30.72 -13.36 2.96
C LEU A 613 30.24 -13.61 4.40
N ARG A 614 30.93 -14.53 5.07
CA ARG A 614 30.67 -14.97 6.46
C ARG A 614 31.97 -15.07 7.28
N SER A 615 32.95 -14.21 6.99
CA SER A 615 34.21 -14.16 7.76
C SER A 615 34.17 -13.14 8.89
N ALA A 616 35.06 -13.27 9.87
CA ALA A 616 35.08 -12.40 11.05
C ALA A 616 35.20 -10.89 10.71
N ASP A 617 35.89 -10.54 9.62
CA ASP A 617 36.07 -9.16 9.12
C ASP A 617 35.00 -8.71 8.12
N ALA A 618 34.14 -9.62 7.67
CA ALA A 618 33.16 -9.40 6.61
C ALA A 618 31.93 -10.33 6.80
N ALA A 619 31.30 -10.24 7.96
CA ALA A 619 30.19 -11.12 8.33
C ALA A 619 28.84 -10.53 7.89
N SER A 620 28.16 -11.22 6.98
CA SER A 620 26.76 -10.93 6.66
C SER A 620 25.84 -11.33 7.81
N ALA A 621 24.86 -10.49 8.12
CA ALA A 621 23.90 -10.71 9.19
C ALA A 621 22.54 -10.07 8.91
N VAL A 622 21.52 -10.51 9.64
CA VAL A 622 20.29 -9.75 9.86
C VAL A 622 20.27 -9.29 11.32
N TRP A 623 20.25 -7.99 11.55
CA TRP A 623 20.19 -7.40 12.88
C TRP A 623 18.74 -7.36 13.35
N LEU A 624 18.44 -8.11 14.41
CA LEU A 624 17.09 -8.29 14.93
C LEU A 624 16.81 -7.34 16.11
N PRO A 625 15.61 -6.73 16.18
CA PRO A 625 15.19 -5.87 17.27
C PRO A 625 14.71 -6.71 18.46
N VAL A 626 15.59 -7.56 19.00
CA VAL A 626 15.27 -8.54 20.05
C VAL A 626 15.01 -7.85 21.39
N VAL A 627 13.90 -8.21 22.02
CA VAL A 627 13.52 -7.75 23.36
C VAL A 627 13.27 -8.93 24.30
N PRO A 628 13.29 -8.73 25.63
CA PRO A 628 12.82 -9.74 26.58
C PRO A 628 11.37 -10.15 26.28
N TYR A 629 11.09 -11.46 26.31
CA TYR A 629 9.74 -11.98 26.21
C TYR A 629 9.13 -12.07 27.61
N GLU A 630 8.05 -11.34 27.84
CA GLU A 630 7.20 -11.47 29.02
C GLU A 630 5.88 -12.12 28.59
N PRO A 631 5.53 -13.31 29.10
CA PRO A 631 4.25 -13.94 28.79
C PRO A 631 3.10 -12.99 29.11
N GLY A 632 2.12 -12.90 28.21
CA GLY A 632 0.86 -12.22 28.52
C GLY A 632 0.15 -12.88 29.70
N PRO A 633 -0.77 -12.17 30.38
CA PRO A 633 -1.52 -12.73 31.50
C PRO A 633 -2.34 -14.00 31.16
N ASP A 634 -2.55 -14.28 29.87
CA ASP A 634 -3.31 -15.42 29.34
C ASP A 634 -2.41 -16.51 28.68
N ASN A 635 -1.07 -16.39 28.75
CA ASN A 635 -0.10 -17.31 28.12
C ASN A 635 0.70 -18.16 29.11
#